data_AF-A0A935QB97-F1
#
_entry.id   AF-A0A935QB97-F1
#
_cell.length_a   1.000
_cell.length_b   1.000
_cell.length_c   1.000
_cell.angle_alpha   90.00
_cell.angle_beta   90.00
_cell.angle_gamma   90.00
#
_symmetry.space_group_name_H-M   'P 1'
#
loop_
_entity.id
_entity.type
_entity.pdbx_description
1 polymer ?
#
loop_
_entity_poly.entity_id
_entity_poly.type
_entity_poly.pdbx_seq_one_letter_code
_entity_poly.pdbx_strand_id
1 'polypeptide(L)'
;MLIARTLLPHAAYELVARWLLDVNGCGALPLWLGEGLAVYAADLGVHLNNYMAQFRPDGPVLLAPGEIDALLAAAPLPDAELDRQMHRRAHYSAFVMVWRLIEDHGGPTRLRAFLAAVRDGAAPDAACRAAYGLDLAALAARLDASRGPEPLGDAVQSRTPPSARSGPRRRRARETDQR
;
A
#
# COMPACT_ATOMS: atom_id res chain seq x y z
N MET A 1 9.40 -25.77 -7.27
CA MET A 1 10.48 -24.85 -7.69
C MET A 1 10.03 -23.83 -8.76
N LEU A 2 8.77 -23.36 -8.71
CA LEU A 2 8.22 -22.32 -9.59
C LEU A 2 8.01 -21.01 -8.80
N ILE A 3 7.51 -21.14 -7.57
CA ILE A 3 7.33 -20.06 -6.59
C ILE A 3 8.63 -19.28 -6.33
N ALA A 4 9.77 -19.97 -6.19
CA ALA A 4 11.08 -19.32 -6.04
C ALA A 4 11.53 -18.58 -7.32
N ARG A 5 11.07 -18.99 -8.50
CA ARG A 5 11.41 -18.33 -9.78
C ARG A 5 10.53 -17.10 -10.04
N THR A 6 9.35 -17.02 -9.42
CA THR A 6 8.41 -15.91 -9.61
C THR A 6 8.40 -14.92 -8.45
N LEU A 7 8.59 -15.34 -7.19
CA LEU A 7 8.58 -14.44 -6.03
C LEU A 7 9.93 -13.73 -5.81
N LEU A 8 11.05 -14.41 -6.09
CA LEU A 8 12.39 -13.83 -5.91
C LEU A 8 12.61 -12.57 -6.78
N PRO A 9 12.16 -12.51 -8.06
CA PRO A 9 12.24 -11.28 -8.84
C PRO A 9 11.43 -10.11 -8.26
N HIS A 10 10.23 -10.36 -7.73
CA HIS A 10 9.38 -9.29 -7.18
C HIS A 10 10.00 -8.66 -5.93
N ALA A 11 10.48 -9.49 -5.01
CA ALA A 11 11.23 -9.01 -3.85
C ALA A 11 12.57 -8.34 -4.26
N ALA A 12 13.19 -8.80 -5.35
CA ALA A 12 14.42 -8.19 -5.86
C ALA A 12 14.22 -6.76 -6.36
N TYR A 13 13.08 -6.43 -7.01
CA TYR A 13 12.83 -5.06 -7.46
C TYR A 13 12.70 -4.07 -6.31
N GLU A 14 11.98 -4.44 -5.26
CA GLU A 14 11.87 -3.63 -4.05
C GLU A 14 13.23 -3.45 -3.37
N LEU A 15 13.99 -4.53 -3.20
CA LEU A 15 15.35 -4.48 -2.63
C LEU A 15 16.30 -3.60 -3.47
N VAL A 16 16.23 -3.70 -4.80
CA VAL A 16 17.03 -2.85 -5.70
C VAL A 16 16.59 -1.40 -5.58
N ALA A 17 15.28 -1.11 -5.53
CA ALA A 17 14.79 0.25 -5.36
C ALA A 17 15.24 0.86 -4.02
N ARG A 18 15.18 0.07 -2.93
CA ARG A 18 15.69 0.49 -1.61
C ARG A 18 17.19 0.74 -1.65
N TRP A 19 17.95 -0.19 -2.21
CA TRP A 19 19.40 -0.04 -2.38
C TRP A 19 19.76 1.20 -3.20
N LEU A 20 19.01 1.50 -4.27
CA LEU A 20 19.21 2.70 -5.08
C LEU A 20 18.96 3.98 -4.28
N LEU A 21 17.98 4.01 -3.37
CA LEU A 21 17.79 5.15 -2.47
C LEU A 21 18.99 5.32 -1.53
N ASP A 22 19.48 4.22 -0.96
CA ASP A 22 20.61 4.25 -0.02
C ASP A 22 21.90 4.76 -0.68
N VAL A 23 22.29 4.19 -1.84
CA VAL A 23 23.53 4.60 -2.54
C VAL A 23 23.46 6.02 -3.14
N ASN A 24 22.26 6.58 -3.28
CA ASN A 24 22.04 7.97 -3.68
C ASN A 24 21.81 8.90 -2.49
N GLY A 25 22.29 8.55 -1.29
CA GLY A 25 22.27 9.45 -0.12
C GLY A 25 20.87 9.68 0.47
N CYS A 26 19.87 8.90 0.08
CA CYS A 26 18.49 8.99 0.56
C CYS A 26 18.16 7.91 1.61
N GLY A 27 19.16 7.27 2.21
CA GLY A 27 18.93 6.19 3.19
C GLY A 27 18.34 6.65 4.51
N ALA A 28 18.50 7.93 4.87
CA ALA A 28 18.00 8.53 6.11
C ALA A 28 16.55 9.06 6.03
N LEU A 29 15.81 8.72 4.97
CA LEU A 29 14.38 9.04 4.88
C LEU A 29 13.57 8.27 5.94
N PRO A 30 12.41 8.79 6.38
CA PRO A 30 11.46 8.02 7.19
C PRO A 30 11.08 6.70 6.49
N LEU A 31 10.83 5.65 7.28
CA LEU A 31 10.60 4.29 6.75
C LEU A 31 9.38 4.24 5.82
N TRP A 32 8.26 4.89 6.18
CA TRP A 32 7.09 4.97 5.31
C TRP A 32 7.41 5.55 3.92
N LEU A 33 8.34 6.52 3.85
CA LEU A 33 8.70 7.17 2.60
C LEU A 33 9.71 6.32 1.83
N GLY A 34 10.74 5.79 2.50
CA GLY A 34 11.74 4.91 1.90
C GLY A 34 11.12 3.63 1.33
N GLU A 35 10.37 2.91 2.16
CA GLU A 35 9.69 1.67 1.76
C GLU A 35 8.56 1.94 0.78
N GLY A 36 7.75 2.98 1.00
CA GLY A 36 6.69 3.36 0.08
C GLY A 36 7.21 3.68 -1.33
N LEU A 37 8.36 4.37 -1.44
CA LEU A 37 9.02 4.63 -2.72
C LEU A 37 9.58 3.37 -3.36
N ALA A 38 10.16 2.46 -2.57
CA ALA A 38 10.65 1.19 -3.07
C ALA A 38 9.51 0.33 -3.65
N VAL A 39 8.41 0.21 -2.91
CA VAL A 39 7.21 -0.51 -3.32
C VAL A 39 6.55 0.13 -4.55
N TYR A 40 6.46 1.46 -4.58
CA TYR A 40 5.92 2.20 -5.71
C TYR A 40 6.76 1.99 -6.97
N ALA A 41 8.09 2.14 -6.87
CA ALA A 41 9.01 1.97 -8.00
C ALA A 41 9.07 0.52 -8.51
N ALA A 42 8.84 -0.46 -7.62
CA ALA A 42 8.76 -1.87 -7.96
C ALA A 42 7.39 -2.30 -8.53
N ASP A 43 6.44 -1.38 -8.68
CA ASP A 43 5.06 -1.62 -9.15
C ASP A 43 4.34 -2.73 -8.34
N LEU A 44 4.60 -2.78 -7.03
CA LEU A 44 4.06 -3.82 -6.15
C LEU A 44 2.68 -3.48 -5.55
N GLY A 45 2.15 -2.29 -5.85
CA GLY A 45 0.89 -1.79 -5.29
C GLY A 45 -0.30 -2.73 -5.52
N VAL A 46 -0.45 -3.27 -6.73
CA VAL A 46 -1.54 -4.20 -7.07
C VAL A 46 -1.41 -5.52 -6.29
N HIS A 47 -0.18 -6.02 -6.11
CA HIS A 47 0.07 -7.24 -5.36
C HIS A 47 -0.29 -7.07 -3.88
N LEU A 48 0.16 -5.98 -3.27
CA LEU A 48 -0.16 -5.66 -1.88
C LEU A 48 -1.67 -5.44 -1.67
N ASN A 49 -2.33 -4.76 -2.59
CA ASN A 49 -3.78 -4.60 -2.56
C ASN A 49 -4.52 -5.96 -2.60
N ASN A 50 -4.08 -6.87 -3.46
CA ASN A 50 -4.66 -8.22 -3.54
C ASN A 50 -4.45 -9.02 -2.24
N TYR A 51 -3.31 -8.84 -1.57
CA TYR A 51 -3.11 -9.41 -0.23
C TYR A 51 -4.07 -8.78 0.79
N MET A 52 -4.27 -7.47 0.74
CA MET A 52 -5.17 -6.79 1.68
C MET A 52 -6.63 -7.25 1.55
N ALA A 53 -7.06 -7.69 0.36
CA ALA A 53 -8.40 -8.24 0.18
C ALA A 53 -8.70 -9.43 1.12
N GLN A 54 -7.66 -10.16 1.53
CA GLN A 54 -7.78 -11.30 2.46
C GLN A 54 -8.07 -10.85 3.90
N PHE A 55 -7.59 -9.66 4.28
CA PHE A 55 -7.66 -9.14 5.65
C PHE A 55 -8.77 -8.09 5.85
N ARG A 56 -9.30 -7.51 4.77
CA ARG A 56 -10.43 -6.56 4.83
C ARG A 56 -11.68 -7.08 5.56
N PRO A 57 -12.03 -8.38 5.52
CA PRO A 57 -13.14 -8.90 6.33
C PRO A 57 -12.95 -8.74 7.84
N ASP A 58 -11.70 -8.70 8.30
CA ASP A 58 -11.35 -8.60 9.73
C ASP A 58 -11.25 -7.15 10.22
N GLY A 59 -11.34 -6.17 9.30
CA GLY A 59 -11.37 -4.75 9.63
C GLY A 59 -10.49 -3.87 8.73
N PRO A 60 -10.22 -2.62 9.17
CA PRO A 60 -9.38 -1.68 8.43
C PRO A 60 -7.97 -2.22 8.22
N VAL A 61 -7.50 -2.19 6.98
CA VAL A 61 -6.17 -2.70 6.61
C VAL A 61 -5.09 -1.61 6.59
N LEU A 62 -5.50 -0.35 6.40
CA LEU A 62 -4.60 0.80 6.37
C LEU A 62 -4.22 1.25 7.77
N LEU A 63 -3.01 1.77 7.89
CA LEU A 63 -2.39 2.18 9.13
C LEU A 63 -2.08 3.69 9.09
N ALA A 64 -2.03 4.32 10.26
CA ALA A 64 -1.57 5.69 10.40
C ALA A 64 -0.04 5.79 10.24
N PRO A 65 0.52 6.95 9.86
CA PRO A 65 1.96 7.10 9.60
C PRO A 65 2.88 6.60 10.72
N GLY A 66 2.57 6.94 11.98
CA GLY A 66 3.37 6.50 13.13
C GLY A 66 3.34 4.98 13.34
N GLU A 67 2.21 4.33 13.02
CA GLU A 67 2.09 2.87 13.11
C GLU A 67 2.89 2.17 12.01
N ILE A 68 2.92 2.76 10.81
CA ILE A 68 3.72 2.26 9.68
C ILE A 68 5.20 2.24 10.06
N ASP A 69 5.75 3.38 10.48
CA ASP A 69 7.17 3.47 10.86
C ASP A 69 7.50 2.54 12.03
N ALA A 70 6.62 2.45 13.04
CA ALA A 70 6.82 1.55 14.18
C ALA A 70 6.89 0.07 13.75
N LEU A 71 6.03 -0.37 12.83
CA LEU A 71 6.01 -1.75 12.34
C LEU A 71 7.17 -2.08 11.42
N LEU A 72 7.58 -1.12 10.57
CA LEU A 72 8.73 -1.31 9.68
C LEU A 72 10.06 -1.31 10.44
N ALA A 73 10.13 -0.60 11.58
CA ALA A 73 11.30 -0.59 12.46
C ALA A 73 11.37 -1.78 13.43
N ALA A 74 10.26 -2.47 13.67
CA ALA A 74 10.16 -3.50 14.69
C ALA A 74 10.95 -4.77 14.32
N ALA A 75 11.42 -5.48 15.35
CA ALA A 75 11.86 -6.85 15.18
C ALA A 75 10.66 -7.74 14.81
N PRO A 76 10.88 -8.85 14.07
CA PRO A 76 9.81 -9.76 13.70
C PRO A 76 9.01 -10.27 14.91
N LEU A 77 7.69 -10.35 14.77
CA LEU A 77 6.82 -10.88 15.80
C LEU A 77 7.01 -12.41 15.97
N PRO A 78 6.78 -12.96 17.18
CA PRO A 78 6.92 -14.40 17.42
C PRO A 78 5.97 -15.27 16.58
N ASP A 79 4.77 -14.76 16.29
CA ASP A 79 3.83 -15.39 15.36
C ASP A 79 4.15 -14.94 13.93
N ALA A 80 4.71 -15.86 13.15
CA ALA A 80 5.14 -15.60 11.79
C ALA A 80 4.01 -15.21 10.84
N GLU A 81 2.77 -15.64 11.08
CA GLU A 81 1.65 -15.26 10.21
C GLU A 81 1.14 -13.86 10.54
N LEU A 82 1.04 -13.56 11.83
CA LEU A 82 0.71 -12.21 12.28
C LEU A 82 1.80 -11.21 11.85
N ASP A 83 3.08 -11.57 11.99
CA ASP A 83 4.21 -10.77 11.53
C ASP A 83 4.07 -10.43 10.04
N ARG A 84 3.87 -11.47 9.21
CA ARG A 84 3.70 -11.32 7.77
C ARG A 84 2.51 -10.42 7.43
N GLN A 85 1.39 -10.57 8.13
CA GLN A 85 0.21 -9.74 7.93
C GLN A 85 0.50 -8.27 8.26
N MET A 86 1.05 -8.00 9.44
CA MET A 86 1.32 -6.64 9.91
C MET A 86 2.35 -5.94 9.05
N HIS A 87 3.41 -6.66 8.65
CA HIS A 87 4.44 -6.12 7.77
C HIS A 87 3.88 -5.80 6.37
N ARG A 88 3.06 -6.68 5.79
CA ARG A 88 2.37 -6.40 4.51
C ARG A 88 1.42 -5.21 4.59
N ARG A 89 0.71 -5.04 5.71
CA ARG A 89 -0.15 -3.87 5.94
C ARG A 89 0.66 -2.58 6.02
N ALA A 90 1.82 -2.61 6.67
CA ALA A 90 2.73 -1.47 6.75
C ALA A 90 3.26 -1.08 5.36
N HIS A 91 3.78 -2.04 4.58
CA HIS A 91 4.23 -1.79 3.20
C HIS A 91 3.10 -1.25 2.31
N TYR A 92 1.89 -1.82 2.41
CA TYR A 92 0.76 -1.33 1.64
C TYR A 92 0.36 0.10 2.02
N SER A 93 0.32 0.40 3.32
CA SER A 93 -0.04 1.75 3.78
C SER A 93 1.03 2.78 3.40
N ALA A 94 2.31 2.41 3.49
CA ALA A 94 3.43 3.22 3.00
C ALA A 94 3.32 3.51 1.49
N PHE A 95 3.00 2.48 0.70
CA PHE A 95 2.72 2.62 -0.73
C PHE A 95 1.56 3.58 -0.99
N VAL A 96 0.44 3.47 -0.26
CA VAL A 96 -0.70 4.38 -0.43
C VAL A 96 -0.31 5.84 -0.15
N MET A 97 0.48 6.08 0.90
CA MET A 97 0.98 7.42 1.20
C MET A 97 1.87 7.98 0.08
N VAL A 98 2.78 7.17 -0.45
CA VAL A 98 3.67 7.59 -1.55
C VAL A 98 2.93 7.74 -2.87
N TRP A 99 1.97 6.86 -3.16
CA TRP A 99 1.09 7.02 -4.31
C TRP A 99 0.36 8.37 -4.24
N ARG A 100 -0.22 8.73 -3.08
CA ARG A 100 -0.87 10.05 -2.90
C ARG A 100 0.11 11.21 -2.99
N LEU A 101 1.34 11.02 -2.51
CA LEU A 101 2.39 12.03 -2.65
C LEU A 101 2.66 12.35 -4.12
N ILE A 102 2.81 11.30 -4.93
CA ILE A 102 3.15 11.41 -6.34
C ILE A 102 1.94 11.84 -7.16
N GLU A 103 0.81 11.15 -7.06
CA GLU A 103 -0.36 11.37 -7.91
C GLU A 103 -1.15 12.63 -7.51
N ASP A 104 -1.29 12.92 -6.23
CA ASP A 104 -2.15 14.02 -5.77
C ASP A 104 -1.36 15.27 -5.31
N HIS A 105 -0.09 15.12 -4.90
CA HIS A 105 0.65 16.17 -4.17
C HIS A 105 1.90 16.69 -4.89
N GLY A 106 1.87 16.71 -6.22
CA GLY A 106 2.80 17.49 -7.02
C GLY A 106 3.73 16.69 -7.93
N GLY A 107 3.42 15.41 -8.14
CA GLY A 107 4.01 14.64 -9.22
C GLY A 107 5.46 14.22 -8.98
N PRO A 108 6.01 13.45 -9.92
CA PRO A 108 7.40 13.01 -9.88
C PRO A 108 8.40 14.17 -9.91
N THR A 109 8.00 15.36 -10.39
CA THR A 109 8.89 16.52 -10.44
C THR A 109 9.22 17.06 -9.05
N ARG A 110 8.24 17.26 -8.17
CA ARG A 110 8.51 17.71 -6.80
C ARG A 110 9.26 16.66 -6.00
N LEU A 111 8.89 15.40 -6.16
CA LEU A 111 9.60 14.29 -5.53
C LEU A 111 11.07 14.25 -5.95
N ARG A 112 11.38 14.41 -7.24
CA ARG A 112 12.77 14.48 -7.71
C ARG A 112 13.53 15.66 -7.12
N ALA A 113 12.90 16.84 -7.01
CA ALA A 113 13.54 18.01 -6.40
C ALA A 113 13.84 17.77 -4.90
N PHE A 114 12.89 17.17 -4.18
CA PHE A 114 13.07 16.74 -2.79
C PHE A 114 14.23 15.76 -2.63
N LEU A 115 14.22 14.66 -3.39
CA LEU A 115 15.27 13.63 -3.32
C LEU A 115 16.64 14.16 -3.73
N ALA A 116 16.71 15.03 -4.75
CA ALA A 116 17.95 15.67 -5.15
C ALA A 116 18.52 16.54 -4.03
N ALA A 117 17.69 17.35 -3.35
CA ALA A 117 18.15 18.16 -2.23
C ALA A 117 18.68 17.29 -1.07
N VAL A 118 18.00 16.18 -0.74
CA VAL A 118 18.45 15.25 0.30
C VAL A 118 19.77 14.59 -0.08
N ARG A 119 19.90 14.07 -1.32
CA ARG A 119 21.15 13.53 -1.86
C ARG A 119 22.29 14.54 -1.76
N ASP A 120 22.02 15.81 -2.04
CA ASP A 120 23.00 16.90 -2.01
C ASP A 120 23.30 17.39 -0.58
N GLY A 121 22.78 16.70 0.45
CA GLY A 121 23.12 16.89 1.86
C GLY A 121 22.14 17.75 2.65
N ALA A 122 21.01 18.16 2.07
CA ALA A 122 19.99 18.88 2.81
C ALA A 122 19.31 17.95 3.84
N ALA A 123 19.04 18.49 5.04
CA ALA A 123 18.24 17.78 6.02
C ALA A 123 16.84 17.44 5.44
N PRO A 124 16.32 16.22 5.63
CA PRO A 124 15.06 15.79 5.01
C PRO A 124 13.88 16.74 5.27
N ASP A 125 13.72 17.27 6.49
CA ASP A 125 12.67 18.25 6.78
C ASP A 125 12.84 19.58 6.05
N ALA A 126 14.08 20.04 5.86
CA ALA A 126 14.35 21.27 5.12
C ALA A 126 14.05 21.09 3.63
N ALA A 127 14.47 19.96 3.05
CA ALA A 127 14.14 19.59 1.68
C ALA A 127 12.62 19.44 1.49
N CYS A 128 11.93 18.81 2.44
CA CYS A 128 10.48 18.63 2.41
C CYS A 128 9.76 20.00 2.41
N ARG A 129 10.19 20.93 3.28
CA ARG A 129 9.62 22.29 3.33
C ARG A 129 9.84 23.04 2.03
N ALA A 130 11.01 22.91 1.41
CA ALA A 130 11.30 23.55 0.12
C ALA A 130 10.41 22.98 -1.01
N ALA A 131 10.20 21.67 -1.05
CA ALA A 131 9.46 21.01 -2.13
C ALA A 131 7.93 21.06 -1.96
N TYR A 132 7.45 20.91 -0.72
CA TYR A 132 6.02 20.70 -0.41
C TYR A 132 5.43 21.75 0.53
N GLY A 133 6.24 22.66 1.08
CA GLY A 133 5.78 23.66 2.07
C GLY A 133 5.48 23.09 3.46
N LEU A 134 5.83 21.83 3.71
CA LEU A 134 5.56 21.10 4.96
C LEU A 134 6.84 20.42 5.44
N ASP A 135 6.98 20.18 6.74
CA ASP A 135 7.97 19.20 7.22
C ASP A 135 7.49 17.76 6.97
N LEU A 136 8.33 16.76 7.25
CA LEU A 136 7.98 15.37 6.96
C LEU A 136 6.82 14.86 7.81
N ALA A 137 6.72 15.29 9.07
CA ALA A 137 5.65 14.87 9.96
C ALA A 137 4.29 15.41 9.49
N ALA A 138 4.23 16.69 9.12
CA ALA A 138 3.03 17.32 8.59
C ALA A 138 2.67 16.76 7.20
N LEU A 139 3.66 16.48 6.35
CA LEU A 139 3.43 15.80 5.07
C LEU A 139 2.84 14.40 5.31
N ALA A 140 3.42 13.61 6.20
CA ALA A 140 2.93 12.27 6.54
C ALA A 140 1.49 12.31 7.07
N ALA A 141 1.18 13.24 7.99
CA ALA A 141 -0.16 13.42 8.52
C ALA A 141 -1.18 13.82 7.44
N ARG A 142 -0.75 14.59 6.43
CA ARG A 142 -1.58 14.96 5.27
C ARG A 142 -1.83 13.78 4.34
N LEU A 143 -0.86 12.87 4.22
CA LEU A 143 -0.92 11.70 3.34
C LEU A 143 -1.54 10.46 4.01
N ASP A 144 -1.81 10.52 5.32
CA ASP A 144 -2.30 9.44 6.17
C ASP A 144 -3.23 8.47 5.42
N ALA A 145 -2.72 7.27 5.16
CA ALA A 145 -3.40 6.25 4.36
C ALA A 145 -4.81 5.98 4.90
N SER A 146 -4.98 5.98 6.22
CA SER A 146 -6.25 5.67 6.90
C SER A 146 -7.38 6.69 6.70
N ARG A 147 -7.07 7.91 6.21
CA ARG A 147 -8.03 9.04 6.15
C ARG A 147 -8.66 9.31 4.79
N GLY A 148 -8.35 8.52 3.77
CA GLY A 148 -8.81 8.78 2.41
C GLY A 148 -9.15 7.51 1.64
N PRO A 149 -9.72 7.64 0.43
CA PRO A 149 -9.96 6.50 -0.44
C PRO A 149 -8.63 5.81 -0.81
N GLU A 150 -8.69 4.49 -0.93
CA GLU A 150 -7.59 3.71 -1.47
C GLU A 150 -7.44 3.99 -2.97
N PRO A 151 -6.20 3.96 -3.50
CA PRO A 151 -5.94 4.12 -4.94
C PRO A 151 -6.32 2.83 -5.69
N LEU A 152 -7.61 2.54 -5.71
CA LEU A 152 -8.19 1.49 -6.51
C LEU A 152 -8.72 2.16 -7.76
N GLY A 153 -8.04 1.98 -8.89
CA GLY A 153 -8.70 2.23 -10.17
C GLY A 153 -9.98 1.38 -10.26
N ASP A 154 -10.92 1.76 -11.14
CA ASP A 154 -12.22 1.09 -11.33
C ASP A 154 -12.15 -0.44 -11.56
N ALA A 155 -10.94 -0.99 -11.79
CA ALA A 155 -10.65 -2.39 -12.03
C ALA A 155 -10.78 -3.31 -10.80
N VAL A 156 -10.76 -2.78 -9.57
CA VAL A 156 -10.91 -3.62 -8.36
C VAL A 156 -12.37 -3.63 -7.93
N GLN A 157 -13.20 -4.32 -8.72
CA GLN A 157 -14.56 -4.65 -8.27
C GLN A 157 -14.47 -5.58 -7.06
N SER A 158 -15.17 -5.24 -5.98
CA SER A 158 -15.46 -6.19 -4.91
C SER A 158 -16.14 -7.40 -5.54
N ARG A 159 -15.40 -8.50 -5.68
CA ARG A 159 -16.00 -9.78 -6.05
C ARG A 159 -16.74 -10.30 -4.83
N THR A 160 -17.95 -9.78 -4.61
CA THR A 160 -18.91 -10.45 -3.74
C THR A 160 -19.15 -11.83 -4.35
N PRO A 161 -18.90 -12.94 -3.62
CA PRO A 161 -19.31 -14.25 -4.09
C PRO A 161 -20.81 -14.18 -4.41
N PRO A 162 -21.30 -14.71 -5.54
CA PRO A 162 -22.72 -14.77 -5.78
C PRO A 162 -23.33 -15.53 -4.60
N SER A 163 -24.10 -14.83 -3.77
CA SER A 163 -24.87 -15.45 -2.70
C SER A 163 -25.70 -16.54 -3.35
N ALA A 164 -25.56 -17.78 -2.86
CA ALA A 164 -26.26 -18.93 -3.36
C ALA A 164 -27.76 -18.58 -3.42
N ARG A 165 -28.28 -18.40 -4.64
CA ARG A 165 -29.68 -18.07 -4.87
C ARG A 165 -30.53 -19.11 -4.16
N SER A 166 -31.24 -18.63 -3.15
CA SER A 166 -32.19 -19.38 -2.35
C SER A 166 -33.27 -19.98 -3.26
N GLY A 167 -33.34 -21.31 -3.29
CA GLY A 167 -34.52 -22.17 -3.48
C GLY A 167 -35.51 -21.89 -4.63
N PRO A 168 -35.84 -22.88 -5.48
CA PRO A 168 -36.95 -22.74 -6.42
C PRO A 168 -38.29 -22.61 -5.69
N ARG A 169 -38.98 -21.48 -5.91
CA ARG A 169 -40.37 -21.23 -5.52
C ARG A 169 -41.28 -22.32 -6.09
N ARG A 170 -42.00 -23.02 -5.21
CA ARG A 170 -43.13 -23.92 -5.55
C ARG A 170 -44.15 -23.18 -6.43
N ARG A 171 -44.35 -23.66 -7.66
CA ARG A 171 -45.54 -23.33 -8.47
C ARG A 171 -46.64 -24.34 -8.15
N ARG A 172 -47.75 -23.86 -7.58
CA ARG A 172 -49.03 -24.60 -7.54
C ARG A 172 -49.55 -24.75 -8.98
N ALA A 173 -49.80 -25.97 -9.42
CA ALA A 173 -50.66 -26.21 -10.58
C ALA A 173 -52.12 -26.18 -10.10
N ARG A 174 -52.91 -25.32 -10.75
CA ARG A 174 -54.36 -25.24 -10.60
C ARG A 174 -55.01 -26.42 -11.33
N GLU A 175 -56.04 -26.95 -10.71
CA GLU A 175 -57.06 -27.82 -11.29
C GLU A 175 -57.64 -27.18 -12.56
N THR A 176 -57.77 -27.98 -13.61
CA THR A 176 -58.80 -27.79 -14.63
C THR A 176 -59.63 -29.05 -14.66
N ASP A 177 -60.77 -28.92 -14.00
CA ASP A 177 -61.96 -29.72 -14.17
C ASP A 177 -62.68 -29.26 -15.47
N GLN A 178 -63.55 -30.15 -15.97
CA GLN A 178 -64.62 -29.96 -16.97
C GLN A 178 -64.41 -30.43 -18.43
N ARG A 179 -65.04 -31.60 -18.65
CA ARG A 179 -65.95 -31.99 -19.75
C ARG A 179 -65.37 -32.60 -21.02
#